data_AF-A0AAE3C7Y7-F1
#
_entry.id   AF-A0AAE3C7Y7-F1
#
_cell.length_a   1.000
_cell.length_b   1.000
_cell.length_c   1.000
_cell.angle_alpha   90.00
_cell.angle_beta   90.00
_cell.angle_gamma   90.00
#
_symmetry.space_group_name_H-M   'P 1'
#
loop_
_entity.id
_entity.type
_entity.pdbx_description
1 polymer ?
#
loop_
_entity_poly.entity_id
_entity_poly.type
_entity_poly.pdbx_seq_one_letter_code
_entity_poly.pdbx_strand_id
1 'polypeptide(L)'
;MKGLESRLQSLRSYLKKYFKLMGETALKLYFRGEKLEELSKIRADEYFSDYVLKYMVQLKEGISLFVSFFSDYVKAATVWFELFCGLVRALGTEDFLRILSKQVELDDVVNMSKIDEGYLKFQVKSSLELYLQEARFALLSTYKKALGLPKVVYYTRSEFAEKLIKVMEEQNEDWLKILSEIYSFYENILLKENMVNIVEGLKKIIRYFIEMAQRLQIVQEFIIPNKSWRELLLEDIQKLGRRIEEIEEEIALVADYRIKLFEHGFNASIFLLRVLWGNEKVANAKIEAFARATTSTEELLPTELNLEDLAFGVMVALEEFNIVDQAVQALKEKISIIEEAAQILGSQELQNFYESTAETIRRYNSSGVELYETLLDIQDLLVKNSRDKK
;
A
#
# COMPACT_ATOMS: atom_id res chain seq x y z
N MET A 1 3.26 20.48 -56.04
CA MET A 1 2.22 19.44 -55.90
C MET A 1 2.79 18.08 -55.49
N LYS A 2 3.71 17.45 -56.25
CA LYS A 2 4.27 16.10 -55.90
C LYS A 2 4.88 15.98 -54.48
N GLY A 3 5.52 17.03 -53.95
CA GLY A 3 6.08 17.02 -52.60
C GLY A 3 5.06 17.11 -51.46
N LEU A 4 3.91 17.75 -51.68
CA LEU A 4 2.84 17.89 -50.68
C LEU A 4 2.05 16.59 -50.55
N GLU A 5 1.74 15.93 -51.67
CA GLU A 5 1.05 14.64 -51.70
C GLU A 5 1.88 13.53 -51.05
N SER A 6 3.18 13.44 -51.38
CA SER A 6 4.11 12.48 -50.77
C SER A 6 4.25 12.68 -49.25
N ARG A 7 4.19 13.93 -48.78
CA ARG A 7 4.27 14.27 -47.36
C ARG A 7 2.98 14.01 -46.60
N LEU A 8 1.81 14.31 -47.19
CA LEU A 8 0.51 13.94 -46.63
C LEU A 8 0.35 12.41 -46.52
N GLN A 9 0.87 11.67 -47.50
CA GLN A 9 0.92 10.22 -47.45
C GLN A 9 1.84 9.72 -46.34
N SER A 10 2.99 10.38 -46.13
CA SER A 10 3.89 10.09 -45.01
C SER A 10 3.24 10.37 -43.65
N LEU A 11 2.61 11.53 -43.47
CA LEU A 11 1.86 11.88 -42.24
C LEU A 11 0.76 10.86 -41.94
N ARG A 12 -0.02 10.45 -42.94
CA ARG A 12 -1.01 9.37 -42.79
C ARG A 12 -0.36 8.06 -42.37
N SER A 13 0.78 7.69 -42.94
CA SER A 13 1.51 6.48 -42.57
C SER A 13 1.96 6.51 -41.11
N TYR A 14 2.52 7.62 -40.64
CA TYR A 14 2.93 7.78 -39.24
C TYR A 14 1.75 7.81 -38.28
N LEU A 15 0.64 8.48 -38.63
CA LEU A 15 -0.59 8.45 -37.84
C LEU A 15 -1.18 7.03 -37.73
N LYS A 16 -1.17 6.27 -38.82
CA LYS A 16 -1.56 4.85 -38.79
C LYS A 16 -0.65 4.04 -37.88
N LYS A 17 0.67 4.24 -37.99
CA LYS A 17 1.66 3.60 -37.12
C LYS A 17 1.37 3.93 -35.65
N TYR A 18 1.15 5.20 -35.33
CA TYR A 18 0.80 5.68 -34.00
C TYR A 18 -0.45 5.00 -33.45
N PHE A 19 -1.59 5.05 -34.16
CA PHE A 19 -2.83 4.45 -33.68
C PHE A 19 -2.77 2.92 -33.60
N LYS A 20 -1.98 2.28 -34.46
CA LYS A 20 -1.71 0.85 -34.37
C LYS A 20 -0.95 0.52 -33.09
N LEU A 21 0.18 1.19 -32.84
CA LEU A 21 0.98 1.02 -31.64
C LEU A 21 0.16 1.35 -30.38
N MET A 22 -0.70 2.36 -30.45
CA MET A 22 -1.59 2.75 -29.37
C MET A 22 -2.59 1.64 -29.10
N GLY A 23 -3.25 1.09 -30.13
CA GLY A 23 -4.17 -0.03 -29.97
C GLY A 23 -3.48 -1.25 -29.37
N GLU A 24 -2.30 -1.61 -29.85
CA GLU A 24 -1.52 -2.73 -29.32
C GLU A 24 -1.06 -2.50 -27.87
N THR A 25 -0.69 -1.26 -27.53
CA THR A 25 -0.22 -0.87 -26.21
C THR A 25 -1.38 -0.76 -25.24
N ALA A 26 -2.46 -0.07 -25.60
CA ALA A 26 -3.70 0.06 -24.83
C ALA A 26 -4.39 -1.29 -24.60
N LEU A 27 -4.50 -2.14 -25.64
CA LEU A 27 -5.10 -3.47 -25.51
C LEU A 27 -4.34 -4.35 -24.50
N LYS A 28 -3.02 -4.17 -24.40
CA LYS A 28 -2.14 -4.99 -23.56
C LYS A 28 -1.84 -4.37 -22.19
N LEU A 29 -1.81 -3.05 -22.08
CA LEU A 29 -1.61 -2.29 -20.85
C LEU A 29 -2.89 -2.20 -20.01
N TYR A 30 -4.05 -2.15 -20.68
CA TYR A 30 -5.32 -1.83 -20.03
C TYR A 30 -6.24 -3.03 -19.87
N PHE A 31 -6.01 -4.14 -20.58
CA PHE A 31 -6.91 -5.31 -20.56
C PHE A 31 -6.16 -6.64 -20.37
N ARG A 32 -5.58 -6.87 -19.19
CA ARG A 32 -5.03 -8.18 -18.83
C ARG A 32 -6.01 -8.96 -17.94
N GLY A 33 -6.66 -9.97 -18.54
CA GLY A 33 -7.45 -11.05 -17.91
C GLY A 33 -8.74 -10.58 -17.23
N GLU A 34 -9.96 -11.08 -17.43
CA GLU A 34 -10.49 -12.31 -18.02
C GLU A 34 -11.80 -12.02 -18.79
N LYS A 35 -12.07 -10.77 -19.18
CA LYS A 35 -13.40 -10.35 -19.66
C LYS A 35 -13.37 -9.43 -20.88
N LEU A 36 -12.59 -9.81 -21.89
CA LEU A 36 -12.69 -9.21 -23.23
C LEU A 36 -14.12 -9.33 -23.79
N GLU A 37 -14.88 -10.37 -23.38
CA GLU A 37 -16.29 -10.52 -23.73
C GLU A 37 -17.22 -9.52 -23.01
N GLU A 38 -16.90 -9.03 -21.80
CA GLU A 38 -17.74 -8.01 -21.12
C GLU A 38 -17.45 -6.58 -21.60
N LEU A 39 -16.27 -6.30 -22.18
CA LEU A 39 -15.97 -5.04 -22.85
C LEU A 39 -16.85 -4.77 -24.08
N SER A 40 -17.47 -5.82 -24.63
CA SER A 40 -18.52 -5.64 -25.64
C SER A 40 -19.75 -4.88 -25.10
N LYS A 41 -19.89 -4.76 -23.77
CA LYS A 41 -21.04 -4.17 -23.07
C LYS A 41 -20.74 -2.90 -22.26
N ILE A 42 -19.48 -2.61 -21.93
CA ILE A 42 -19.08 -1.49 -21.06
C ILE A 42 -18.34 -0.43 -21.89
N ARG A 43 -18.59 0.86 -21.67
CA ARG A 43 -17.84 1.92 -22.36
C ARG A 43 -16.42 2.06 -21.79
N ALA A 44 -15.48 2.56 -22.59
CA ALA A 44 -14.06 2.63 -22.17
C ALA A 44 -13.83 3.58 -20.98
N ASP A 45 -14.63 4.64 -20.87
CA ASP A 45 -14.69 5.55 -19.73
C ASP A 45 -15.26 4.87 -18.46
N GLU A 46 -16.31 4.06 -18.60
CA GLU A 46 -16.89 3.26 -17.50
C GLU A 46 -15.91 2.17 -17.01
N TYR A 47 -15.14 1.54 -17.90
CA TYR A 47 -14.11 0.57 -17.50
C TYR A 47 -12.98 1.21 -16.68
N PHE A 48 -12.56 2.41 -17.07
CA PHE A 48 -11.55 3.17 -16.34
C PHE A 48 -12.06 3.59 -14.95
N SER A 49 -13.28 4.14 -14.86
CA SER A 49 -13.88 4.56 -13.58
C SER A 49 -14.21 3.39 -12.66
N ASP A 50 -14.79 2.32 -13.20
CA ASP A 50 -15.46 1.31 -12.37
C ASP A 50 -14.54 0.13 -12.02
N TYR A 51 -13.51 -0.13 -12.82
CA TYR A 51 -12.59 -1.24 -12.60
C TYR A 51 -11.20 -0.78 -12.14
N VAL A 52 -10.51 0.05 -12.92
CA VAL A 52 -9.11 0.42 -12.62
C VAL A 52 -9.05 1.34 -11.40
N LEU A 53 -9.82 2.44 -11.41
CA LEU A 53 -9.86 3.39 -10.30
C LEU A 53 -10.42 2.74 -9.03
N LYS A 54 -11.55 2.02 -9.14
CA LYS A 54 -12.16 1.34 -7.99
C LYS A 54 -11.23 0.32 -7.36
N TYR A 55 -10.54 -0.50 -8.16
CA TYR A 55 -9.59 -1.49 -7.66
C TYR A 55 -8.42 -0.82 -6.92
N MET A 56 -7.83 0.24 -7.49
CA MET A 56 -6.73 0.97 -6.85
C MET A 56 -7.16 1.67 -5.57
N VAL A 57 -8.34 2.28 -5.55
CA VAL A 57 -8.91 2.90 -4.35
C VAL A 57 -9.13 1.86 -3.26
N GLN A 58 -9.67 0.69 -3.61
CA GLN A 58 -9.90 -0.41 -2.66
C GLN A 58 -8.59 -0.97 -2.09
N LEU A 59 -7.58 -1.22 -2.93
CA LEU A 59 -6.26 -1.65 -2.47
C LEU A 59 -5.62 -0.63 -1.52
N LYS A 60 -5.67 0.66 -1.90
CA LYS A 60 -5.18 1.77 -1.07
C LYS A 60 -5.90 1.84 0.27
N GLU A 61 -7.22 1.71 0.28
CA GLU A 61 -8.02 1.67 1.52
C GLU A 61 -7.63 0.46 2.38
N GLY A 62 -7.48 -0.73 1.78
CA GLY A 62 -7.07 -1.94 2.49
C GLY A 62 -5.69 -1.80 3.15
N ILE A 63 -4.71 -1.26 2.44
CA ILE A 63 -3.36 -1.03 2.97
C ILE A 63 -3.38 0.03 4.08
N SER A 64 -4.08 1.14 3.86
CA SER A 64 -4.18 2.21 4.86
C SER A 64 -4.81 1.74 6.17
N LEU A 65 -5.87 0.93 6.08
CA LEU A 65 -6.48 0.30 7.25
C LEU A 65 -5.51 -0.62 7.97
N PHE A 66 -4.74 -1.42 7.23
CA PHE A 66 -3.74 -2.32 7.80
C PHE A 66 -2.61 -1.56 8.51
N VAL A 67 -2.03 -0.55 7.86
CA VAL A 67 -0.93 0.25 8.39
C VAL A 67 -1.38 1.01 9.64
N SER A 68 -2.56 1.64 9.57
CA SER A 68 -3.16 2.34 10.70
C SER A 68 -3.38 1.43 11.90
N PHE A 69 -3.86 0.20 11.67
CA PHE A 69 -3.97 -0.82 12.71
C PHE A 69 -2.59 -1.19 13.28
N PHE A 70 -1.63 -1.48 12.40
CA PHE A 70 -0.32 -1.98 12.79
C PHE A 70 0.51 -0.94 13.58
N SER A 71 0.43 0.33 13.20
CA SER A 71 1.05 1.45 13.93
C SER A 71 0.52 1.54 15.37
N ASP A 72 -0.79 1.41 15.57
CA ASP A 72 -1.40 1.40 16.91
C ASP A 72 -1.02 0.14 17.69
N TYR A 73 -0.96 -1.01 17.02
CA TYR A 73 -0.53 -2.26 17.62
C TYR A 73 0.90 -2.18 18.16
N VAL A 74 1.83 -1.62 17.38
CA VAL A 74 3.22 -1.38 17.80
C VAL A 74 3.29 -0.44 19.00
N LYS A 75 2.50 0.64 19.00
CA LYS A 75 2.41 1.57 20.14
C LYS A 75 1.87 0.87 21.39
N ALA A 76 0.80 0.09 21.25
CA ALA A 76 0.24 -0.69 22.35
C ALA A 76 1.27 -1.68 22.90
N ALA A 77 1.91 -2.49 22.05
CA ALA A 77 2.93 -3.44 22.47
C ALA A 77 4.10 -2.75 23.20
N THR A 78 4.52 -1.56 22.73
CA THR A 78 5.57 -0.76 23.36
C THR A 78 5.18 -0.33 24.77
N VAL A 79 4.01 0.27 24.95
CA VAL A 79 3.55 0.77 26.26
C VAL A 79 3.33 -0.37 27.24
N TRP A 80 2.77 -1.49 26.78
CA TRP A 80 2.61 -2.69 27.60
C TRP A 80 3.97 -3.30 28.01
N PHE A 81 4.97 -3.26 27.13
CA PHE A 81 6.32 -3.70 27.46
C PHE A 81 7.01 -2.78 28.49
N GLU A 82 6.84 -1.47 28.39
CA GLU A 82 7.33 -0.52 29.39
C GLU A 82 6.67 -0.73 30.77
N LEU A 83 5.35 -0.94 30.78
CA LEU A 83 4.62 -1.30 32.00
C LEU A 83 5.15 -2.60 32.61
N PHE A 84 5.35 -3.65 31.80
CA PHE A 84 5.97 -4.90 32.25
C PHE A 84 7.36 -4.66 32.88
N CYS A 85 8.23 -3.90 32.19
CA CYS A 85 9.56 -3.58 32.70
C CYS A 85 9.49 -2.84 34.04
N GLY A 86 8.60 -1.86 34.18
CA GLY A 86 8.38 -1.13 35.44
C GLY A 86 7.99 -2.06 36.59
N LEU A 87 7.05 -2.98 36.35
CA LEU A 87 6.61 -3.96 37.36
C LEU A 87 7.72 -4.93 37.75
N VAL A 88 8.52 -5.40 36.79
CA VAL A 88 9.66 -6.30 37.05
C VAL A 88 10.78 -5.57 37.79
N ARG A 89 11.08 -4.31 37.45
CA ARG A 89 12.05 -3.48 38.20
C ARG A 89 11.63 -3.29 39.65
N ALA A 90 10.34 -3.19 39.92
CA ALA A 90 9.84 -3.07 41.28
C ALA A 90 10.19 -4.29 42.14
N LEU A 91 10.36 -5.47 41.53
CA LEU A 91 10.83 -6.69 42.19
C LEU A 91 12.36 -6.76 42.33
N GLY A 92 13.09 -5.74 41.91
CA GLY A 92 14.54 -5.61 42.11
C GLY A 92 15.40 -6.30 41.05
N THR A 93 14.87 -6.55 39.85
CA THR A 93 15.63 -7.15 38.73
C THR A 93 15.50 -6.35 37.44
N GLU A 94 16.56 -6.36 36.63
CA GLU A 94 16.59 -5.76 35.30
C GLU A 94 16.58 -6.82 34.17
N ASP A 95 16.45 -8.10 34.52
CA ASP A 95 16.53 -9.21 33.56
C ASP A 95 15.22 -9.44 32.77
N PHE A 96 14.61 -8.36 32.26
CA PHE A 96 13.26 -8.35 31.67
C PHE A 96 13.13 -9.35 30.52
N LEU A 97 14.10 -9.36 29.60
CA LEU A 97 14.04 -10.16 28.38
C LEU A 97 14.19 -11.66 28.67
N ARG A 98 15.04 -12.05 29.63
CA ARG A 98 15.22 -13.45 30.01
C ARG A 98 14.04 -13.98 30.81
N ILE A 99 13.42 -13.15 31.63
CA ILE A 99 12.15 -13.45 32.32
C ILE A 99 11.03 -13.62 31.28
N LEU A 100 10.87 -12.63 30.38
CA LEU A 100 9.83 -12.66 29.36
C LEU A 100 9.96 -13.90 28.47
N SER A 101 11.18 -14.26 28.08
CA SER A 101 11.50 -15.43 27.25
C SER A 101 11.51 -16.77 27.97
N LYS A 102 11.21 -16.80 29.28
CA LYS A 102 11.29 -17.97 30.16
C LYS A 102 12.67 -18.64 30.16
N GLN A 103 13.74 -17.89 29.92
CA GLN A 103 15.12 -18.36 30.13
C GLN A 103 15.50 -18.35 31.62
N VAL A 104 14.80 -17.54 32.41
CA VAL A 104 14.94 -17.43 33.85
C VAL A 104 13.55 -17.44 34.47
N GLU A 105 13.35 -18.26 35.51
CA GLU A 105 12.10 -18.29 36.25
C GLU A 105 11.96 -17.04 37.12
N LEU A 106 10.76 -16.45 37.13
CA LEU A 106 10.51 -15.23 37.92
C LEU A 106 10.76 -15.45 39.41
N ASP A 107 10.47 -16.64 39.94
CA ASP A 107 10.66 -16.93 41.36
C ASP A 107 12.14 -16.99 41.77
N ASP A 108 13.04 -17.33 40.84
CA ASP A 108 14.47 -17.46 41.13
C ASP A 108 15.18 -16.10 41.22
N VAL A 109 14.62 -15.08 40.58
CA VAL A 109 15.20 -13.72 40.55
C VAL A 109 14.69 -12.81 41.65
N VAL A 110 13.53 -13.13 42.25
CA VAL A 110 12.90 -12.30 43.27
C VAL A 110 13.43 -12.67 44.65
N ASN A 111 14.27 -11.81 45.22
CA ASN A 111 14.78 -12.00 46.58
C ASN A 111 14.03 -11.13 47.58
N MET A 112 13.03 -11.72 48.25
CA MET A 112 12.20 -11.05 49.27
C MET A 112 13.01 -10.32 50.35
N SER A 113 14.15 -10.87 50.77
CA SER A 113 14.97 -10.28 51.83
C SER A 113 15.67 -8.98 51.43
N LYS A 114 15.71 -8.67 50.13
CA LYS A 114 16.37 -7.48 49.56
C LYS A 114 15.39 -6.42 49.07
N ILE A 115 14.09 -6.69 49.11
CA ILE A 115 13.06 -5.74 48.67
C ILE A 115 12.71 -4.86 49.86
N ASP A 116 12.73 -3.54 49.69
CA ASP A 116 12.18 -2.58 50.64
C ASP A 116 10.70 -2.33 50.34
N GLU A 117 9.84 -2.38 51.37
CA GLU A 117 8.38 -2.29 51.17
C GLU A 117 7.95 -0.91 50.66
N GLY A 118 8.54 0.15 51.19
CA GLY A 118 8.23 1.51 50.80
C GLY A 118 8.65 1.78 49.35
N TYR A 119 9.85 1.34 49.00
CA TYR A 119 10.37 1.42 47.64
C TYR A 119 9.54 0.59 46.66
N LEU A 120 9.16 -0.64 47.02
CA LEU A 120 8.27 -1.49 46.20
C LEU A 120 6.94 -0.78 45.93
N LYS A 121 6.26 -0.30 46.98
CA LYS A 121 4.98 0.41 46.86
C LYS A 121 5.12 1.66 45.99
N PHE A 122 6.19 2.41 46.17
CA PHE A 122 6.49 3.60 45.38
C PHE A 122 6.71 3.25 43.90
N GLN A 123 7.60 2.31 43.58
CA GLN A 123 7.93 1.93 42.20
C GLN A 123 6.73 1.38 41.44
N VAL A 124 5.95 0.50 42.08
CA VAL A 124 4.74 -0.05 41.48
C VAL A 124 3.72 1.06 41.23
N LYS A 125 3.46 1.91 42.23
CA LYS A 125 2.52 3.02 42.08
C LYS A 125 2.94 3.96 40.95
N SER A 126 4.20 4.37 40.90
CA SER A 126 4.72 5.24 39.85
C SER A 126 4.62 4.60 38.46
N SER A 127 4.92 3.31 38.32
CA SER A 127 4.78 2.59 37.04
C SER A 127 3.33 2.54 36.58
N LEU A 128 2.39 2.28 37.49
CA LEU A 128 0.97 2.25 37.19
C LEU A 128 0.43 3.64 36.85
N GLU A 129 0.80 4.67 37.60
CA GLU A 129 0.39 6.05 37.33
C GLU A 129 0.91 6.56 35.98
N LEU A 130 2.12 6.15 35.60
CA LEU A 130 2.75 6.57 34.34
C LEU A 130 2.14 5.84 33.13
N TYR A 131 2.01 4.50 33.19
CA TYR A 131 1.73 3.70 31.99
C TYR A 131 0.32 3.13 31.90
N LEU A 132 -0.42 2.95 32.99
CA LEU A 132 -1.67 2.17 32.96
C LEU A 132 -2.76 2.82 32.09
N GLN A 133 -2.91 4.15 32.18
CA GLN A 133 -3.87 4.87 31.36
C GLN A 133 -3.48 4.80 29.88
N GLU A 134 -2.19 4.99 29.57
CA GLU A 134 -1.69 4.93 28.21
C GLU A 134 -1.86 3.51 27.61
N ALA A 135 -1.55 2.46 28.38
CA ALA A 135 -1.75 1.07 27.99
C ALA A 135 -3.24 0.78 27.69
N ARG A 136 -4.14 1.31 28.54
CA ARG A 136 -5.59 1.20 28.34
C ARG A 136 -6.05 1.90 27.06
N PHE A 137 -5.58 3.12 26.81
CA PHE A 137 -5.95 3.87 25.60
C PHE A 137 -5.42 3.18 24.34
N ALA A 138 -4.16 2.72 24.36
CA ALA A 138 -3.54 2.03 23.23
C ALA A 138 -4.28 0.72 22.90
N LEU A 139 -4.70 -0.03 23.93
CA LEU A 139 -5.55 -1.21 23.77
C LEU A 139 -6.87 -0.91 23.09
N LEU A 140 -7.61 0.10 23.59
CA LEU A 140 -8.92 0.45 23.05
C LEU A 140 -8.81 0.95 21.60
N SER A 141 -7.76 1.70 21.28
CA SER A 141 -7.47 2.15 19.92
C SER A 141 -7.19 0.98 18.99
N THR A 142 -6.31 0.06 19.42
CA THR A 142 -5.96 -1.15 18.68
C THR A 142 -7.18 -2.03 18.44
N TYR A 143 -8.01 -2.28 19.46
CA TYR A 143 -9.25 -3.05 19.34
C TYR A 143 -10.20 -2.42 18.32
N LYS A 144 -10.42 -1.10 18.40
CA LYS A 144 -11.29 -0.39 17.47
C LYS A 144 -10.80 -0.50 16.02
N LYS A 145 -9.49 -0.43 15.79
CA LYS A 145 -8.90 -0.59 14.45
C LYS A 145 -8.89 -2.05 13.98
N ALA A 146 -8.79 -3.01 14.89
CA ALA A 146 -8.86 -4.45 14.57
C ALA A 146 -10.19 -4.82 13.90
N LEU A 147 -11.29 -4.13 14.23
CA LEU A 147 -12.59 -4.27 13.56
C LEU A 147 -12.54 -3.93 12.05
N GLY A 148 -11.50 -3.24 11.59
CA GLY A 148 -11.24 -2.94 10.18
C GLY A 148 -10.51 -4.06 9.43
N LEU A 149 -9.87 -5.02 10.12
CA LEU A 149 -9.10 -6.09 9.49
C LEU A 149 -9.92 -6.96 8.51
N PRO A 150 -11.22 -7.25 8.74
CA PRO A 150 -12.03 -7.95 7.74
C PRO A 150 -12.10 -7.22 6.38
N LYS A 151 -12.10 -5.87 6.39
CA LYS A 151 -12.04 -5.09 5.14
C LYS A 151 -10.67 -5.20 4.48
N VAL A 152 -9.60 -5.24 5.26
CA VAL A 152 -8.24 -5.49 4.74
C VAL A 152 -8.22 -6.82 4.00
N VAL A 153 -8.73 -7.90 4.61
CA VAL A 153 -8.85 -9.22 3.97
C VAL A 153 -9.70 -9.15 2.70
N TYR A 154 -10.82 -8.44 2.73
CA TYR A 154 -11.69 -8.29 1.56
C TYR A 154 -10.99 -7.59 0.39
N TYR A 155 -10.31 -6.48 0.62
CA TYR A 155 -9.68 -5.68 -0.43
C TYR A 155 -8.34 -6.24 -0.92
N THR A 156 -7.55 -6.84 -0.02
CA THR A 156 -6.18 -7.26 -0.33
C THR A 156 -6.02 -8.78 -0.43
N ARG A 157 -7.03 -9.57 -0.03
CA ARG A 157 -6.91 -11.03 0.10
C ARG A 157 -5.68 -11.47 0.92
N SER A 158 -5.35 -10.68 1.94
CA SER A 158 -4.20 -10.94 2.81
C SER A 158 -4.45 -12.12 3.74
N GLU A 159 -3.66 -13.18 3.59
CA GLU A 159 -3.65 -14.31 4.53
C GLU A 159 -3.16 -13.87 5.91
N PHE A 160 -2.22 -12.92 5.95
CA PHE A 160 -1.71 -12.42 7.22
C PHE A 160 -2.78 -11.69 8.02
N ALA A 161 -3.54 -10.79 7.38
CA ALA A 161 -4.64 -10.08 8.03
C ALA A 161 -5.71 -11.05 8.57
N GLU A 162 -5.98 -12.14 7.85
CA GLU A 162 -6.92 -13.17 8.31
C GLU A 162 -6.43 -13.89 9.59
N LYS A 163 -5.15 -14.25 9.64
CA LYS A 163 -4.54 -14.84 10.86
C LYS A 163 -4.53 -13.84 12.01
N LEU A 164 -4.23 -12.58 11.71
CA LEU A 164 -4.13 -11.52 12.70
C LEU A 164 -5.48 -11.23 13.39
N ILE A 165 -6.60 -11.37 12.69
CA ILE A 165 -7.94 -11.26 13.31
C ILE A 165 -8.07 -12.22 14.49
N LYS A 166 -7.75 -13.51 14.28
CA LYS A 166 -7.85 -14.53 15.33
C LYS A 166 -6.90 -14.26 16.50
N VAL A 167 -5.66 -13.88 16.18
CA VAL A 167 -4.65 -13.55 17.19
C VAL A 167 -5.09 -12.33 18.01
N MET A 168 -5.70 -11.34 17.38
CA MET A 168 -6.19 -10.15 18.07
C MET A 168 -7.38 -10.45 18.98
N GLU A 169 -8.29 -11.34 18.60
CA GLU A 169 -9.39 -11.77 19.49
C GLU A 169 -8.83 -12.33 20.80
N GLU A 170 -7.87 -13.26 20.72
CA GLU A 170 -7.22 -13.83 21.91
C GLU A 170 -6.40 -12.81 22.70
N GLN A 171 -5.59 -11.99 22.02
CA GLN A 171 -4.74 -11.00 22.68
C GLN A 171 -5.54 -9.90 23.39
N ASN A 172 -6.68 -9.50 22.84
CA ASN A 172 -7.56 -8.53 23.49
C ASN A 172 -8.14 -9.08 24.79
N GLU A 173 -8.51 -10.37 24.83
CA GLU A 173 -8.94 -11.03 26.07
C GLU A 173 -7.82 -11.06 27.12
N ASP A 174 -6.61 -11.44 26.70
CA ASP A 174 -5.43 -11.46 27.58
C ASP A 174 -5.12 -10.07 28.14
N TRP A 175 -5.15 -9.04 27.29
CA TRP A 175 -4.92 -7.67 27.75
C TRP A 175 -6.01 -7.18 28.72
N LEU A 176 -7.29 -7.45 28.44
CA LEU A 176 -8.38 -7.07 29.35
C LEU A 176 -8.27 -7.78 30.70
N LYS A 177 -7.86 -9.05 30.69
CA LYS A 177 -7.58 -9.82 31.90
C LYS A 177 -6.44 -9.20 32.70
N ILE A 178 -5.31 -8.88 32.07
CA ILE A 178 -4.18 -8.22 32.74
C ILE A 178 -4.62 -6.88 33.33
N LEU A 179 -5.37 -6.07 32.57
CA LEU A 179 -5.87 -4.76 33.02
C LEU A 179 -6.76 -4.90 34.26
N SER A 180 -7.70 -5.86 34.25
CA SER A 180 -8.58 -6.18 35.38
C SER A 180 -7.80 -6.61 36.62
N GLU A 181 -6.80 -7.47 36.44
CA GLU A 181 -5.92 -7.94 37.52
C GLU A 181 -5.07 -6.81 38.10
N ILE A 182 -4.57 -5.89 37.28
CA ILE A 182 -3.85 -4.70 37.73
C ILE A 182 -4.76 -3.79 38.56
N TYR A 183 -5.98 -3.51 38.11
CA TYR A 183 -6.92 -2.68 38.88
C TYR A 183 -7.28 -3.31 40.22
N SER A 184 -7.59 -4.62 40.23
CA SER A 184 -7.87 -5.36 41.45
C SER A 184 -6.67 -5.34 42.41
N PHE A 185 -5.46 -5.56 41.88
CA PHE A 185 -4.23 -5.49 42.66
C PHE A 185 -3.99 -4.09 43.24
N TYR A 186 -4.20 -3.03 42.45
CA TYR A 186 -4.01 -1.66 42.90
C TYR A 186 -4.97 -1.29 44.05
N GLU A 187 -6.26 -1.63 43.91
CA GLU A 187 -7.29 -1.26 44.88
C GLU A 187 -7.26 -2.11 46.16
N ASN A 188 -6.88 -3.38 46.06
CA ASN A 188 -7.05 -4.36 47.13
C ASN A 188 -5.73 -4.80 47.77
N ILE A 189 -4.62 -4.80 47.03
CA ILE A 189 -3.35 -5.38 47.50
C ILE A 189 -2.34 -4.26 47.77
N LEU A 190 -2.01 -3.44 46.78
CA LEU A 190 -0.94 -2.45 46.89
C LEU A 190 -1.13 -1.48 48.09
N LEU A 191 -2.38 -1.07 48.34
CA LEU A 191 -2.72 -0.07 49.35
C LEU A 191 -3.01 -0.63 50.74
N LYS A 192 -3.31 -1.94 50.86
CA LYS A 192 -3.93 -2.51 52.07
C LYS A 192 -3.18 -3.71 52.65
N GLU A 193 -2.29 -4.33 51.88
CA GLU A 193 -1.65 -5.59 52.23
C GLU A 193 -0.15 -5.44 52.59
N ASN A 194 0.40 -6.52 53.15
CA ASN A 194 1.81 -6.65 53.49
C ASN A 194 2.69 -6.96 52.25
N MET A 195 4.01 -6.84 52.41
CA MET A 195 4.98 -7.06 51.32
C MET A 195 4.81 -8.41 50.61
N VAL A 196 4.56 -9.50 51.33
CA VAL A 196 4.46 -10.85 50.74
C VAL A 196 3.30 -10.91 49.73
N ASN A 197 2.14 -10.40 50.14
CA ASN A 197 0.95 -10.38 49.30
C ASN A 197 1.13 -9.45 48.08
N ILE A 198 1.85 -8.33 48.24
CA ILE A 198 2.17 -7.42 47.14
C ILE A 198 3.08 -8.11 46.12
N VAL A 199 4.14 -8.78 46.57
CA VAL A 199 5.07 -9.47 45.68
C VAL A 199 4.38 -10.61 44.93
N GLU A 200 3.58 -11.44 45.61
CA GLU A 200 2.84 -12.53 44.96
C GLU A 200 1.79 -12.01 43.97
N GLY A 201 1.12 -10.89 44.28
CA GLY A 201 0.23 -10.21 43.35
C GLY A 201 0.95 -9.70 42.09
N LEU A 202 2.12 -9.09 42.24
CA LEU A 202 2.95 -8.66 41.11
C LEU A 202 3.41 -9.83 40.27
N LYS A 203 3.90 -10.91 40.90
CA LYS A 203 4.30 -12.12 40.19
C LYS A 203 3.16 -12.69 39.36
N LYS A 204 1.94 -12.71 39.90
CA LYS A 204 0.75 -13.15 39.16
C LYS A 204 0.52 -12.29 37.91
N ILE A 205 0.57 -10.97 38.03
CA ILE A 205 0.42 -10.04 36.90
C ILE A 205 1.53 -10.29 35.85
N ILE A 206 2.79 -10.35 36.28
CA ILE A 206 3.95 -10.58 35.40
C ILE A 206 3.84 -11.91 34.67
N ARG A 207 3.35 -12.98 35.31
CA ARG A 207 3.10 -14.27 34.63
C ARG A 207 2.07 -14.13 33.50
N TYR A 208 1.01 -13.33 33.67
CA TYR A 208 0.07 -13.06 32.56
C TYR A 208 0.72 -12.30 31.40
N PHE A 209 1.61 -11.35 31.68
CA PHE A 209 2.40 -10.69 30.64
C PHE A 209 3.27 -11.67 29.86
N ILE A 210 3.92 -12.61 30.56
CA ILE A 210 4.75 -13.65 29.94
C ILE A 210 3.89 -14.54 29.04
N GLU A 211 2.73 -15.01 29.52
CA GLU A 211 1.79 -15.82 28.73
C GLU A 211 1.34 -15.10 27.46
N MET A 212 0.95 -13.83 27.58
CA MET A 212 0.57 -12.98 26.45
C MET A 212 1.71 -12.81 25.45
N ALA A 213 2.95 -12.57 25.92
CA ALA A 213 4.10 -12.39 25.06
C ALA A 213 4.44 -13.64 24.23
N GLN A 214 4.14 -14.84 24.74
CA GLN A 214 4.29 -16.07 23.95
C GLN A 214 3.31 -16.13 22.76
N ARG A 215 2.12 -15.54 22.88
CA ARG A 215 1.16 -15.46 21.77
C ARG A 215 1.53 -14.40 20.74
N LEU A 216 2.35 -13.41 21.09
CA LEU A 216 2.90 -12.42 20.16
C LEU A 216 3.86 -13.06 19.14
N GLN A 217 4.38 -14.26 19.43
CA GLN A 217 5.26 -15.01 18.52
C GLN A 217 4.62 -15.24 17.15
N ILE A 218 3.29 -15.46 17.09
CA ILE A 218 2.59 -15.64 15.82
C ILE A 218 2.68 -14.36 14.97
N VAL A 219 2.44 -13.19 15.57
CA VAL A 219 2.54 -11.90 14.86
C VAL A 219 3.97 -11.66 14.37
N GLN A 220 4.96 -12.04 15.19
CA GLN A 220 6.38 -11.91 14.88
C GLN A 220 6.85 -12.77 13.71
N GLU A 221 6.46 -14.05 13.67
CA GLU A 221 6.86 -15.01 12.63
C GLU A 221 6.43 -14.57 11.24
N PHE A 222 5.34 -13.81 11.12
CA PHE A 222 4.89 -13.29 9.84
C PHE A 222 5.62 -12.03 9.40
N ILE A 223 6.05 -11.19 10.34
CA ILE A 223 6.59 -9.88 10.00
C ILE A 223 8.11 -9.92 9.83
N ILE A 224 8.81 -10.78 10.56
CA ILE A 224 10.24 -11.04 10.38
C ILE A 224 10.46 -12.55 10.39
N PRO A 225 10.27 -13.24 9.24
CA PRO A 225 10.18 -14.70 9.19
C PRO A 225 11.45 -15.49 9.58
N ASN A 226 12.51 -14.84 10.05
CA ASN A 226 13.78 -15.50 10.39
C ASN A 226 14.48 -14.95 11.66
N LYS A 227 13.82 -14.10 12.45
CA LYS A 227 14.33 -13.71 13.78
C LYS A 227 13.52 -14.43 14.85
N SER A 228 14.15 -14.82 15.95
CA SER A 228 13.36 -15.23 17.12
C SER A 228 12.78 -13.99 17.80
N TRP A 229 11.53 -14.05 18.28
CA TRP A 229 10.98 -13.01 19.15
C TRP A 229 11.86 -12.72 20.38
N ARG A 230 12.66 -13.71 20.81
CA ARG A 230 13.63 -13.58 21.90
C ARG A 230 14.83 -12.70 21.57
N GLU A 231 15.05 -12.45 20.29
CA GLU A 231 16.13 -11.61 19.73
C GLU A 231 15.59 -10.25 19.26
N LEU A 232 14.27 -10.07 19.28
CA LEU A 232 13.61 -8.85 18.84
C LEU A 232 13.68 -7.80 19.94
N LEU A 233 14.50 -6.77 19.68
CA LEU A 233 14.55 -5.59 20.53
C LEU A 233 13.33 -4.70 20.26
N LEU A 234 12.92 -3.92 21.25
CA LEU A 234 11.84 -2.93 21.10
C LEU A 234 12.11 -1.98 19.90
N GLU A 235 13.38 -1.63 19.66
CA GLU A 235 13.80 -0.85 18.50
C GLU A 235 13.47 -1.51 17.16
N ASP A 236 13.53 -2.84 17.07
CA ASP A 236 13.21 -3.57 15.84
C ASP A 236 11.70 -3.50 15.56
N ILE A 237 10.86 -3.56 16.59
CA ILE A 237 9.40 -3.39 16.48
C ILE A 237 9.07 -1.95 16.03
N GLN A 238 9.77 -0.95 16.57
CA GLN A 238 9.58 0.46 16.17
C GLN A 238 10.08 0.76 14.75
N LYS A 239 11.22 0.19 14.33
CA LYS A 239 11.72 0.28 12.94
C LYS A 239 10.73 -0.33 11.96
N LEU A 240 10.12 -1.44 12.35
CA LEU A 240 9.12 -2.11 11.56
C LEU A 240 7.83 -1.29 11.41
N GLY A 241 7.34 -0.68 12.50
CA GLY A 241 6.20 0.25 12.43
C GLY A 241 6.43 1.38 11.43
N ARG A 242 7.62 2.01 11.48
CA ARG A 242 8.02 3.04 10.50
C ARG A 242 8.09 2.51 9.07
N ARG A 243 8.64 1.30 8.87
CA ARG A 243 8.73 0.70 7.54
C ARG A 243 7.35 0.47 6.92
N ILE A 244 6.38 0.06 7.73
CA ILE A 244 5.00 -0.16 7.27
C ILE A 244 4.32 1.17 6.92
N GLU A 245 4.58 2.24 7.68
CA GLU A 245 4.13 3.61 7.35
C GLU A 245 4.73 4.09 6.01
N GLU A 246 6.03 3.89 5.79
CA GLU A 246 6.68 4.19 4.49
C GLU A 246 6.05 3.40 3.33
N ILE A 247 5.74 2.12 3.54
CA ILE A 247 5.08 1.27 2.55
C ILE A 247 3.70 1.84 2.17
N GLU A 248 2.93 2.38 3.11
CA GLU A 248 1.63 3.01 2.82
C GLU A 248 1.76 4.19 1.87
N GLU A 249 2.65 5.13 2.20
CA GLU A 249 2.89 6.34 1.41
C GLU A 249 3.33 5.98 -0.01
N GLU A 250 4.22 5.01 -0.13
CA GLU A 250 4.80 4.60 -1.40
C GLU A 250 3.80 3.82 -2.26
N ILE A 251 2.95 2.97 -1.69
CA ILE A 251 1.88 2.32 -2.46
C ILE A 251 0.82 3.34 -2.90
N ALA A 252 0.51 4.34 -2.07
CA ALA A 252 -0.38 5.42 -2.48
C ALA A 252 0.19 6.18 -3.68
N LEU A 253 1.49 6.49 -3.68
CA LEU A 253 2.15 7.12 -4.82
C LEU A 253 2.12 6.22 -6.05
N VAL A 254 2.41 4.92 -5.92
CA VAL A 254 2.33 3.99 -7.06
C VAL A 254 0.92 3.91 -7.64
N ALA A 255 -0.11 3.87 -6.79
CA ALA A 255 -1.50 3.92 -7.27
C ALA A 255 -1.79 5.22 -8.03
N ASP A 256 -1.34 6.38 -7.52
CA ASP A 256 -1.54 7.67 -8.18
C ASP A 256 -0.78 7.75 -9.51
N TYR A 257 0.45 7.23 -9.59
CA TYR A 257 1.21 7.18 -10.84
C TYR A 257 0.61 6.19 -11.85
N ARG A 258 0.05 5.08 -11.37
CA ARG A 258 -0.73 4.18 -12.21
C ARG A 258 -1.90 4.94 -12.81
N ILE A 259 -2.74 5.60 -12.00
CA ILE A 259 -3.88 6.40 -12.48
C ILE A 259 -3.44 7.42 -13.54
N LYS A 260 -2.38 8.19 -13.27
CA LYS A 260 -1.81 9.16 -14.23
C LYS A 260 -1.40 8.52 -15.55
N LEU A 261 -0.73 7.37 -15.51
CA LEU A 261 -0.31 6.64 -16.71
C LEU A 261 -1.52 6.30 -17.59
N PHE A 262 -2.60 5.81 -16.99
CA PHE A 262 -3.83 5.48 -17.72
C PHE A 262 -4.52 6.74 -18.27
N GLU A 263 -4.74 7.75 -17.42
CA GLU A 263 -5.44 8.98 -17.77
C GLU A 263 -4.73 9.74 -18.89
N HIS A 264 -3.44 10.03 -18.72
CA HIS A 264 -2.67 10.81 -19.68
C HIS A 264 -2.36 10.01 -20.96
N GLY A 265 -2.12 8.70 -20.85
CA GLY A 265 -1.94 7.84 -22.03
C GLY A 265 -3.20 7.76 -22.90
N PHE A 266 -4.38 7.72 -22.27
CA PHE A 266 -5.66 7.80 -22.97
C PHE A 266 -5.90 9.20 -23.56
N ASN A 267 -5.67 10.25 -22.77
CA ASN A 267 -5.85 11.65 -23.18
C ASN A 267 -5.01 12.01 -24.42
N ALA A 268 -3.75 11.58 -24.48
CA ALA A 268 -2.89 11.78 -25.65
C ALA A 268 -3.55 11.29 -26.96
N SER A 269 -4.27 10.17 -26.88
CA SER A 269 -4.84 9.48 -28.04
C SER A 269 -6.24 9.98 -28.40
N ILE A 270 -7.11 10.18 -27.41
CA ILE A 270 -8.46 10.71 -27.62
C ILE A 270 -8.43 12.16 -28.08
N PHE A 271 -7.53 12.99 -27.52
CA PHE A 271 -7.40 14.38 -27.90
C PHE A 271 -6.95 14.51 -29.36
N LEU A 272 -5.92 13.76 -29.75
CA LEU A 272 -5.46 13.76 -31.14
C LEU A 272 -6.58 13.36 -32.11
N LEU A 273 -7.42 12.37 -31.78
CA LEU A 273 -8.57 12.01 -32.62
C LEU A 273 -9.68 13.05 -32.62
N ARG A 274 -9.99 13.67 -31.48
CA ARG A 274 -10.97 14.76 -31.39
C ARG A 274 -10.60 15.93 -32.29
N VAL A 275 -9.32 16.29 -32.26
CA VAL A 275 -8.75 17.35 -33.10
C VAL A 275 -8.78 16.96 -34.58
N LEU A 276 -8.41 15.72 -34.93
CA LEU A 276 -8.48 15.23 -36.32
C LEU A 276 -9.90 15.25 -36.90
N TRP A 277 -10.91 14.91 -36.12
CA TRP A 277 -12.31 14.85 -36.58
C TRP A 277 -13.08 16.17 -36.39
N GLY A 278 -12.56 17.12 -35.62
CA GLY A 278 -13.25 18.35 -35.25
C GLY A 278 -14.57 18.13 -34.50
N ASN A 279 -14.82 16.90 -34.03
CA ASN A 279 -16.08 16.49 -33.42
C ASN A 279 -15.84 15.41 -32.36
N GLU A 280 -16.12 15.76 -31.11
CA GLU A 280 -15.92 14.87 -29.97
C GLU A 280 -16.75 13.58 -30.05
N LYS A 281 -18.02 13.67 -30.43
CA LYS A 281 -18.90 12.49 -30.51
C LYS A 281 -18.41 11.48 -31.53
N VAL A 282 -17.92 11.96 -32.67
CA VAL A 282 -17.38 11.10 -33.74
C VAL A 282 -16.06 10.46 -33.30
N ALA A 283 -15.15 11.24 -32.72
CA ALA A 283 -13.87 10.73 -32.23
C ALA A 283 -14.04 9.66 -31.13
N ASN A 284 -14.95 9.89 -30.17
CA ASN A 284 -15.25 8.92 -29.11
C ASN A 284 -15.80 7.62 -29.70
N ALA A 285 -16.78 7.70 -30.62
CA ALA A 285 -17.35 6.53 -31.28
C ALA A 285 -16.30 5.73 -32.08
N LYS A 286 -15.34 6.43 -32.70
CA LYS A 286 -14.23 5.81 -33.45
C LYS A 286 -13.26 5.07 -32.53
N ILE A 287 -12.88 5.66 -31.39
CA ILE A 287 -12.04 4.97 -30.40
C ILE A 287 -12.75 3.76 -29.80
N GLU A 288 -14.04 3.86 -29.48
CA GLU A 288 -14.81 2.71 -28.97
C GLU A 288 -14.86 1.58 -30.01
N ALA A 289 -15.13 1.91 -31.27
CA ALA A 289 -15.17 0.92 -32.35
C ALA A 289 -13.79 0.28 -32.60
N PHE A 290 -12.71 1.05 -32.49
CA PHE A 290 -11.34 0.54 -32.59
C PHE A 290 -10.96 -0.36 -31.41
N ALA A 291 -11.30 0.03 -30.18
CA ALA A 291 -11.09 -0.78 -28.98
C ALA A 291 -11.86 -2.12 -29.04
N ARG A 292 -13.02 -2.15 -29.70
CA ARG A 292 -13.82 -3.35 -29.96
C ARG A 292 -13.35 -4.17 -31.16
N ALA A 293 -12.26 -3.77 -31.82
CA ALA A 293 -11.76 -4.37 -33.06
C ALA A 293 -12.81 -4.41 -34.20
N THR A 294 -13.81 -3.53 -34.17
CA THR A 294 -14.84 -3.41 -35.23
C THR A 294 -14.48 -2.36 -36.28
N THR A 295 -13.30 -1.75 -36.18
CA THR A 295 -12.82 -0.68 -37.06
C THR A 295 -11.30 -0.80 -37.20
N SER A 296 -10.81 -0.55 -38.40
CA SER A 296 -9.37 -0.59 -38.73
C SER A 296 -8.67 0.73 -38.40
N THR A 297 -7.33 0.70 -38.33
CA THR A 297 -6.52 1.93 -38.22
C THR A 297 -6.72 2.89 -39.39
N GLU A 298 -7.05 2.38 -40.59
CA GLU A 298 -7.44 3.21 -41.73
C GLU A 298 -8.68 4.06 -41.45
N GLU A 299 -9.70 3.44 -40.83
CA GLU A 299 -11.02 4.05 -40.62
C GLU A 299 -11.07 4.98 -39.39
N LEU A 300 -10.00 4.99 -38.59
CA LEU A 300 -9.79 5.96 -37.51
C LEU A 300 -9.46 7.36 -38.03
N LEU A 301 -8.83 7.47 -39.19
CA LEU A 301 -8.35 8.73 -39.73
C LEU A 301 -9.39 9.34 -40.69
N PRO A 302 -9.63 10.67 -40.63
CA PRO A 302 -10.49 11.34 -41.60
C PRO A 302 -9.87 11.28 -43.01
N THR A 303 -10.70 11.43 -44.06
CA THR A 303 -10.27 11.43 -45.47
C THR A 303 -9.47 12.69 -45.84
N GLU A 304 -9.67 13.78 -45.12
CA GLU A 304 -8.89 15.03 -45.25
C GLU A 304 -8.27 15.36 -43.89
N LEU A 305 -7.03 15.88 -43.89
CA LEU A 305 -6.31 16.26 -42.68
C LEU A 305 -6.13 17.77 -42.65
N ASN A 306 -6.64 18.43 -41.61
CA ASN A 306 -6.23 19.79 -41.29
C ASN A 306 -4.85 19.76 -40.60
N LEU A 307 -3.86 20.39 -41.21
CA LEU A 307 -2.47 20.37 -40.73
C LEU A 307 -2.25 21.24 -39.49
N GLU A 308 -3.02 22.31 -39.31
CA GLU A 308 -2.92 23.17 -38.13
C GLU A 308 -3.50 22.47 -36.90
N ASP A 309 -4.69 21.88 -37.07
CA ASP A 309 -5.32 21.05 -36.05
C ASP A 309 -4.41 19.86 -35.72
N LEU A 310 -3.89 19.14 -36.72
CA LEU A 310 -2.96 18.04 -36.47
C LEU A 310 -1.71 18.48 -35.70
N ALA A 311 -1.12 19.64 -36.01
CA ALA A 311 0.04 20.15 -35.27
C ALA A 311 -0.30 20.47 -33.81
N PHE A 312 -1.46 21.07 -33.56
CA PHE A 312 -1.95 21.31 -32.20
C PHE A 312 -2.22 20.01 -31.44
N GLY A 313 -2.90 19.04 -32.06
CA GLY A 313 -3.19 17.74 -31.47
C GLY A 313 -1.93 16.95 -31.13
N VAL A 314 -0.90 16.99 -32.00
CA VAL A 314 0.39 16.32 -31.75
C VAL A 314 1.16 16.99 -30.62
N MET A 315 1.14 18.32 -30.52
CA MET A 315 1.76 19.06 -29.42
C MET A 315 1.16 18.66 -28.07
N VAL A 316 -0.17 18.66 -27.97
CA VAL A 316 -0.86 18.24 -26.73
C VAL A 316 -0.59 16.76 -26.44
N ALA A 317 -0.62 15.88 -27.43
CA ALA A 317 -0.31 14.47 -27.23
C ALA A 317 1.12 14.25 -26.69
N LEU A 318 2.10 15.02 -27.15
CA LEU A 318 3.47 14.99 -26.64
C LEU A 318 3.56 15.47 -25.18
N GLU A 319 2.81 16.51 -24.81
CA GLU A 319 2.73 16.99 -23.41
C GLU A 319 2.15 15.91 -22.49
N GLU A 320 1.06 15.26 -22.91
CA GLU A 320 0.45 14.14 -22.19
C GLU A 320 1.43 12.96 -22.04
N PHE A 321 2.17 12.60 -23.10
CA PHE A 321 3.19 11.54 -23.03
C PHE A 321 4.38 11.88 -22.13
N ASN A 322 4.75 13.16 -22.01
CA ASN A 322 5.79 13.56 -21.05
C ASN A 322 5.36 13.25 -19.60
N ILE A 323 4.07 13.45 -19.27
CA ILE A 323 3.53 13.08 -17.96
C ILE A 323 3.54 11.56 -17.78
N VAL A 324 3.20 10.81 -18.83
CA VAL A 324 3.27 9.34 -18.82
C VAL A 324 4.70 8.86 -18.58
N ASP A 325 5.71 9.43 -19.23
CA ASP A 325 7.11 9.04 -19.02
C ASP A 325 7.53 9.28 -17.57
N GLN A 326 7.25 10.47 -17.03
CA GLN A 326 7.52 10.79 -15.62
C GLN A 326 6.85 9.79 -14.67
N ALA A 327 5.59 9.43 -14.92
CA ALA A 327 4.89 8.43 -14.11
C ALA A 327 5.56 7.05 -14.23
N VAL A 328 5.97 6.62 -15.42
CA VAL A 328 6.66 5.34 -15.62
C VAL A 328 8.02 5.30 -14.91
N GLN A 329 8.80 6.37 -14.96
CA GLN A 329 10.08 6.42 -14.24
C GLN A 329 9.85 6.34 -12.72
N ALA A 330 8.89 7.08 -12.18
CA ALA A 330 8.53 7.00 -10.76
C ALA A 330 8.03 5.60 -10.37
N LEU A 331 7.26 4.94 -11.22
CA LEU A 331 6.82 3.56 -11.00
C LEU A 331 8.00 2.59 -10.96
N LYS A 332 8.97 2.71 -11.87
CA LYS A 332 10.19 1.86 -11.89
C LYS A 332 10.96 1.94 -10.58
N GLU A 333 11.09 3.13 -10.01
CA GLU A 333 11.83 3.35 -8.78
C GLU A 333 11.12 2.77 -7.55
N LYS A 334 9.78 2.70 -7.58
CA LYS A 334 8.95 2.42 -6.40
C LYS A 334 8.29 1.05 -6.40
N ILE A 335 8.26 0.35 -7.54
CA ILE A 335 7.50 -0.90 -7.70
C ILE A 335 7.92 -2.03 -6.74
N SER A 336 9.20 -2.10 -6.36
CA SER A 336 9.70 -3.11 -5.40
C SER A 336 9.03 -3.03 -4.04
N ILE A 337 8.49 -1.86 -3.67
CA ILE A 337 7.78 -1.67 -2.39
C ILE A 337 6.45 -2.42 -2.39
N ILE A 338 5.79 -2.56 -3.56
CA ILE A 338 4.58 -3.38 -3.68
C ILE A 338 4.92 -4.86 -3.48
N GLU A 339 6.04 -5.33 -4.05
CA GLU A 339 6.50 -6.70 -3.88
C GLU A 339 6.80 -7.00 -2.41
N GLU A 340 7.49 -6.09 -1.71
CA GLU A 340 7.73 -6.19 -0.27
C GLU A 340 6.42 -6.23 0.52
N ALA A 341 5.46 -5.34 0.22
CA ALA A 341 4.16 -5.31 0.88
C ALA A 341 3.35 -6.59 0.63
N ALA A 342 3.39 -7.13 -0.59
CA ALA A 342 2.75 -8.38 -0.96
C ALA A 342 3.32 -9.56 -0.15
N GLN A 343 4.64 -9.58 0.05
CA GLN A 343 5.31 -10.59 0.88
C GLN A 343 4.93 -10.46 2.36
N ILE A 344 4.98 -9.25 2.93
CA ILE A 344 4.62 -8.98 4.33
C ILE A 344 3.16 -9.39 4.60
N LEU A 345 2.25 -9.04 3.69
CA LEU A 345 0.83 -9.31 3.85
C LEU A 345 0.42 -10.73 3.43
N GLY A 346 1.31 -11.49 2.77
CA GLY A 346 0.91 -12.72 2.07
C GLY A 346 -0.29 -12.47 1.15
N SER A 347 -0.24 -11.39 0.35
CA SER A 347 -1.35 -10.90 -0.45
C SER A 347 -1.18 -11.23 -1.93
N GLN A 348 -2.01 -12.14 -2.44
CA GLN A 348 -2.03 -12.47 -3.87
C GLN A 348 -2.50 -11.28 -4.72
N GLU A 349 -3.39 -10.44 -4.21
CA GLU A 349 -3.84 -9.24 -4.94
C GLU A 349 -2.72 -8.21 -5.12
N LEU A 350 -1.93 -7.96 -4.07
CA LEU A 350 -0.77 -7.07 -4.19
C LEU A 350 0.31 -7.67 -5.10
N GLN A 351 0.49 -8.99 -5.07
CA GLN A 351 1.37 -9.67 -6.00
C GLN A 351 0.88 -9.51 -7.45
N ASN A 352 -0.40 -9.68 -7.72
CA ASN A 352 -0.99 -9.44 -9.04
C ASN A 352 -0.84 -7.98 -9.47
N PHE A 353 -1.01 -7.04 -8.54
CA PHE A 353 -0.82 -5.61 -8.79
C PHE A 353 0.64 -5.27 -9.14
N TYR A 354 1.60 -5.85 -8.41
CA TYR A 354 3.02 -5.78 -8.71
C TYR A 354 3.32 -6.29 -10.12
N GLU A 355 2.92 -7.53 -10.43
CA GLU A 355 3.17 -8.15 -11.73
C GLU A 355 2.54 -7.38 -12.90
N SER A 356 1.33 -6.86 -12.69
CA SER A 356 0.62 -6.00 -13.65
C SER A 356 1.38 -4.69 -13.88
N THR A 357 1.85 -4.04 -12.82
CA THR A 357 2.62 -2.80 -12.92
C THR A 357 3.98 -3.04 -13.58
N ALA A 358 4.66 -4.14 -13.25
CA ALA A 358 5.94 -4.52 -13.84
C ALA A 358 5.79 -4.80 -15.34
N GLU A 359 4.72 -5.49 -15.73
CA GLU A 359 4.39 -5.70 -17.13
C GLU A 359 4.13 -4.36 -17.84
N THR A 360 3.37 -3.44 -17.23
CA THR A 360 3.13 -2.11 -17.79
C THR A 360 4.43 -1.34 -18.05
N ILE A 361 5.36 -1.36 -17.11
CA ILE A 361 6.68 -0.74 -17.26
C ILE A 361 7.46 -1.36 -18.43
N ARG A 362 7.50 -2.71 -18.51
CA ARG A 362 8.20 -3.42 -19.61
C ARG A 362 7.60 -3.08 -20.97
N ARG A 363 6.28 -2.96 -21.05
CA ARG A 363 5.56 -2.62 -22.27
C ARG A 363 5.79 -1.17 -22.69
N TYR A 364 5.80 -0.24 -21.73
CA TYR A 364 6.15 1.14 -22.03
C TYR A 364 7.57 1.24 -22.62
N ASN A 365 8.55 0.56 -22.03
CA ASN A 365 9.92 0.54 -22.54
C ASN A 365 10.08 -0.08 -23.94
N SER A 366 9.12 -0.91 -24.38
CA SER A 366 9.20 -1.59 -25.69
C SER A 366 8.36 -0.94 -26.77
N SER A 367 7.17 -0.42 -26.45
CA SER A 367 6.22 0.16 -27.42
C SER A 367 5.76 1.57 -27.08
N GLY A 368 5.83 1.97 -25.80
CA GLY A 368 5.51 3.34 -25.35
C GLY A 368 6.52 4.36 -25.83
N VAL A 369 7.82 4.01 -25.82
CA VAL A 369 8.88 4.84 -26.38
C VAL A 369 8.68 5.04 -27.89
N GLU A 370 8.35 3.97 -28.61
CA GLU A 370 8.10 4.05 -30.06
C GLU A 370 6.87 4.91 -30.40
N LEU A 371 5.85 4.93 -29.54
CA LEU A 371 4.69 5.84 -29.67
C LEU A 371 5.11 7.30 -29.60
N TYR A 372 5.95 7.64 -28.61
CA TYR A 372 6.46 9.00 -28.43
C TYR A 372 7.35 9.42 -29.61
N GLU A 373 8.28 8.57 -30.03
CA GLU A 373 9.14 8.81 -31.21
C GLU A 373 8.31 9.03 -32.48
N THR A 374 7.23 8.25 -32.65
CA THR A 374 6.32 8.40 -33.79
C THR A 374 5.62 9.78 -33.78
N LEU A 375 5.26 10.31 -32.60
CA LEU A 375 4.70 11.66 -32.49
C LEU A 375 5.73 12.75 -32.80
N LEU A 376 6.99 12.57 -32.39
CA LEU A 376 8.09 13.48 -32.75
C LEU A 376 8.32 13.49 -34.27
N ASP A 377 8.32 12.34 -34.92
CA ASP A 377 8.42 12.23 -36.39
C ASP A 377 7.28 12.98 -37.09
N ILE A 378 6.05 12.87 -36.57
CA ILE A 378 4.89 13.62 -37.09
C ILE A 378 5.11 15.13 -36.88
N GLN A 379 5.56 15.55 -35.70
CA GLN A 379 5.83 16.96 -35.39
C GLN A 379 6.88 17.56 -36.34
N ASP A 380 7.99 16.85 -36.57
CA ASP A 380 9.04 17.26 -37.50
C ASP A 380 8.52 17.39 -38.94
N LEU A 381 7.67 16.44 -39.36
CA LEU A 381 6.96 16.47 -40.63
C LEU A 381 5.89 17.56 -40.71
N LEU A 382 5.52 18.24 -39.63
CA LEU A 382 4.65 19.41 -39.65
C LEU A 382 5.47 20.71 -39.64
N VAL A 383 6.52 20.78 -38.82
CA VAL A 383 7.40 21.96 -38.69
C VAL A 383 8.17 22.27 -39.97
N LYS A 384 8.62 21.25 -40.73
CA LYS A 384 9.26 21.51 -42.04
C LYS A 384 8.34 22.27 -43.03
N ASN A 385 7.02 22.34 -42.79
CA ASN A 385 6.03 22.96 -43.69
C ASN A 385 5.89 24.47 -43.44
N SER A 386 6.21 24.93 -42.23
CA SER A 386 6.19 26.35 -41.86
C SER A 386 7.44 27.09 -42.31
N ARG A 387 8.56 26.38 -42.53
CA ARG A 387 9.81 26.94 -43.07
C ARG A 387 9.81 27.07 -44.60
N ASP A 388 9.14 26.17 -45.32
CA ASP A 388 9.02 26.23 -46.79
C ASP A 388 7.98 27.26 -47.29
N LYS A 389 7.21 27.86 -46.37
CA LYS A 389 6.24 28.95 -46.64
C LYS A 389 6.77 30.35 -46.28
N LYS A 390 8.00 30.45 -45.77
CA LYS A 390 8.75 31.72 -45.62
C LYS A 390 9.75 31.83 -46.75
#